data_AF-A0A965FX73-F1
#
_entry.id   AF-A0A965FX73-F1
#
_cell.length_a   1.000
_cell.length_b   1.000
_cell.length_c   1.000
_cell.angle_alpha   90.00
_cell.angle_beta   90.00
_cell.angle_gamma   90.00
#
_symmetry.space_group_name_H-M   'P 1'
#
loop_
_entity.id
_entity.type
_entity.pdbx_description
1 polymer ?
#
loop_
_entity_poly.entity_id
_entity_poly.type
_entity_poly.pdbx_seq_one_letter_code
_entity_poly.pdbx_strand_id
1 'polypeptide(L)'
;GINDLTITRDKTMAQVYVDEGRINEMKDQLGQAAMSSLMQRFVDEANAVVTKMNDPASKSADVLELVAEMHKVAGSAAALGVSGMQKQLNIMEHCGKTGVLDRLWVEAGDLAELWDKCKVLLKELDLA
;
A
#
# COMPACT_ATOMS: atom_id res chain seq x y z
N GLY A 1 17.08 -22.46 -20.52
CA GLY A 1 15.79 -21.73 -20.50
C GLY A 1 15.06 -21.88 -19.18
N ILE A 2 15.71 -21.57 -18.05
CA ILE A 2 15.08 -21.56 -16.70
C ILE A 2 14.95 -20.12 -16.15
N ASN A 3 15.69 -19.16 -16.71
CA ASN A 3 15.63 -17.77 -16.29
C ASN A 3 14.35 -17.05 -16.74
N ASP A 4 13.78 -17.40 -17.89
CA ASP A 4 12.68 -16.63 -18.51
C ASP A 4 11.34 -16.81 -17.77
N LEU A 5 11.06 -18.02 -17.28
CA LEU A 5 9.86 -18.32 -16.48
C LEU A 5 9.91 -17.70 -15.08
N THR A 6 11.09 -17.64 -14.47
CA THR A 6 11.30 -17.04 -13.14
C THR A 6 11.17 -15.51 -13.24
N ILE A 7 11.80 -14.89 -14.24
CA ILE A 7 11.71 -13.44 -14.50
C ILE A 7 10.27 -13.01 -14.79
N THR A 8 9.52 -13.79 -15.58
CA THR A 8 8.12 -13.48 -15.90
C THR A 8 7.24 -13.59 -14.65
N ARG A 9 7.48 -14.58 -13.79
CA ARG A 9 6.72 -14.79 -12.55
C ARG A 9 7.02 -13.69 -11.51
N ASP A 10 8.28 -13.30 -11.35
CA ASP A 10 8.68 -12.22 -10.43
C ASP A 10 8.12 -10.86 -10.87
N LYS A 11 8.14 -10.57 -12.18
CA LYS A 11 7.47 -9.37 -12.74
C LYS A 11 5.96 -9.39 -12.54
N THR A 12 5.33 -10.55 -12.70
CA THR A 12 3.87 -10.68 -12.49
C THR A 12 3.51 -10.43 -11.02
N MET A 13 4.34 -10.90 -10.09
CA MET A 13 4.16 -10.65 -8.65
C MET A 13 4.44 -9.19 -8.28
N ALA A 14 5.44 -8.54 -8.88
CA ALA A 14 5.70 -7.11 -8.69
C ALA A 14 4.48 -6.25 -9.09
N GLN A 15 3.82 -6.58 -10.21
CA GLN A 15 2.59 -5.92 -10.66
C GLN A 15 1.41 -6.05 -9.67
N VAL A 16 1.42 -7.06 -8.81
CA VAL A 16 0.41 -7.22 -7.75
C VAL A 16 0.57 -6.16 -6.67
N TYR A 17 1.79 -5.65 -6.46
CA TYR A 17 2.13 -4.68 -5.42
C TYR A 17 2.16 -3.25 -5.94
N VAL A 18 2.73 -3.05 -7.14
CA VAL A 18 2.93 -1.74 -7.76
C VAL A 18 2.57 -1.80 -9.25
N ASP A 19 1.73 -0.88 -9.70
CA ASP A 19 1.38 -0.63 -11.09
C ASP A 19 2.35 0.40 -11.68
N GLU A 20 3.43 -0.10 -12.27
CA GLU A 20 4.43 0.74 -12.95
C GLU A 20 3.85 1.55 -14.10
N GLY A 21 2.84 1.02 -14.80
CA GLY A 21 2.18 1.73 -15.90
C GLY A 21 1.53 3.00 -15.39
N ARG A 22 0.73 2.88 -14.32
CA ARG A 22 0.10 4.02 -13.65
C ARG A 22 1.12 5.03 -13.11
N ILE A 23 2.22 4.55 -12.53
CA ILE A 23 3.31 5.40 -12.03
C ILE A 23 3.95 6.18 -13.18
N ASN A 24 4.24 5.52 -14.30
CA ASN A 24 4.86 6.17 -15.45
C ASN A 24 3.91 7.20 -16.08
N GLU A 25 2.61 6.91 -16.18
CA GLU A 25 1.61 7.90 -16.59
C GLU A 25 1.61 9.14 -15.68
N MET A 26 1.69 8.96 -14.36
CA MET A 26 1.75 10.07 -13.42
C MET A 26 3.06 10.85 -13.52
N LYS A 27 4.19 10.16 -13.71
CA LYS A 27 5.50 10.79 -13.95
C LYS A 27 5.45 11.65 -15.21
N ASP A 28 4.84 11.16 -16.28
CA ASP A 28 4.72 11.89 -17.55
C ASP A 28 3.82 13.14 -17.41
N GLN A 29 2.75 13.05 -16.61
CA GLN A 29 1.81 14.16 -16.41
C GLN A 29 2.34 15.25 -15.47
N LEU A 30 3.04 14.87 -14.40
CA LEU A 30 3.44 15.78 -13.32
C LEU A 30 4.92 16.19 -13.41
N GLY A 31 5.74 15.39 -14.07
CA GLY A 31 7.19 15.44 -13.99
C GLY A 31 7.74 14.76 -12.72
N GLN A 32 9.01 14.33 -12.80
CA GLN A 32 9.68 13.54 -11.76
C GLN A 32 9.64 14.21 -10.38
N ALA A 33 9.96 15.51 -10.28
CA ALA A 33 10.05 16.19 -8.99
C ALA A 33 8.71 16.25 -8.22
N ALA A 34 7.62 16.52 -8.95
CA ALA A 34 6.28 16.54 -8.37
C ALA A 34 5.82 15.12 -7.99
N MET A 35 6.12 14.13 -8.83
CA MET A 35 5.82 12.73 -8.52
C MET A 35 6.57 12.24 -7.27
N SER A 36 7.88 12.48 -7.16
CA SER A 36 8.66 12.11 -5.97
C SER A 36 8.14 12.79 -4.71
N SER A 37 7.77 14.07 -4.80
CA SER A 37 7.18 14.79 -3.65
C SER A 37 5.84 14.20 -3.21
N LEU A 38 5.01 13.78 -4.16
CA LEU A 38 3.72 13.16 -3.87
C LEU A 38 3.90 11.75 -3.30
N MET A 39 4.82 10.96 -3.85
CA MET A 39 5.13 9.63 -3.34
C MET A 39 5.70 9.70 -1.93
N GLN A 40 6.58 10.66 -1.63
CA GLN A 40 7.11 10.80 -0.27
C GLN A 40 6.00 11.05 0.76
N ARG A 41 5.03 11.92 0.45
CA ARG A 41 3.87 12.14 1.32
C ARG A 41 3.06 10.87 1.53
N PHE A 42 2.85 10.10 0.45
CA PHE A 42 2.17 8.83 0.55
C PHE A 42 2.95 7.81 1.40
N VAL A 43 4.28 7.73 1.24
CA VAL A 43 5.14 6.88 2.07
C VAL A 43 4.98 7.23 3.55
N ASP A 44 4.93 8.52 3.88
CA ASP A 44 4.72 8.97 5.27
C ASP A 44 3.32 8.59 5.79
N GLU A 45 2.27 8.78 4.98
CA GLU A 45 0.89 8.37 5.31
C GLU A 45 0.77 6.84 5.51
N ALA A 46 1.39 6.07 4.60
CA ALA A 46 1.41 4.61 4.66
C ALA A 46 2.17 4.11 5.89
N ASN A 47 3.35 4.68 6.19
CA ASN A 47 4.10 4.36 7.39
C ASN A 47 3.29 4.63 8.67
N ALA A 48 2.56 5.76 8.71
CA ALA A 48 1.73 6.10 9.86
C ALA A 48 0.60 5.08 10.06
N VAL A 49 -0.13 4.71 9.00
CA VAL A 49 -1.21 3.71 9.09
C VAL A 49 -0.65 2.33 9.44
N VAL A 50 0.43 1.88 8.81
CA VAL A 50 1.06 0.58 9.11
C VAL A 50 1.51 0.52 10.56
N THR A 51 2.15 1.58 11.07
CA THR A 51 2.58 1.67 12.47
C THR A 51 1.37 1.61 13.41
N LYS A 52 0.34 2.41 13.13
CA LYS A 52 -0.88 2.46 13.96
C LYS A 52 -1.56 1.09 14.00
N MET A 53 -1.73 0.42 12.86
CA MET A 53 -2.43 -0.87 12.81
C MET A 53 -1.65 -2.01 13.46
N ASN A 54 -0.32 -1.90 13.57
CA ASN A 54 0.52 -2.88 14.27
C ASN A 54 0.72 -2.56 15.76
N ASP A 55 0.31 -1.39 16.22
CA ASP A 55 0.34 -1.05 17.65
C ASP A 55 -0.77 -1.81 18.41
N PRO A 56 -0.44 -2.65 19.41
CA PRO A 56 -1.44 -3.30 20.25
C PRO A 56 -2.44 -2.34 20.89
N ALA A 57 -2.04 -1.09 21.17
CA ALA A 57 -2.93 -0.07 21.74
C ALA A 57 -4.10 0.29 20.81
N SER A 58 -3.92 0.14 19.49
CA SER A 58 -4.96 0.42 18.50
C SER A 58 -6.15 -0.52 18.57
N LYS A 59 -6.02 -1.68 19.25
CA LYS A 59 -7.16 -2.59 19.50
C LYS A 59 -8.25 -1.98 20.37
N SER A 60 -7.93 -0.91 21.10
CA SER A 60 -8.87 -0.15 21.91
C SER A 60 -9.27 1.19 21.28
N ALA A 61 -8.78 1.50 20.08
CA ALA A 61 -9.14 2.72 19.36
C ALA A 61 -10.53 2.63 18.74
N ASP A 62 -11.08 3.79 18.34
CA ASP A 62 -12.34 3.83 17.59
C ASP A 62 -12.12 3.23 16.19
N VAL A 63 -12.82 2.13 15.92
CA VAL A 63 -12.73 1.42 14.64
C VAL A 63 -13.17 2.30 13.47
N LEU A 64 -14.12 3.22 13.66
CA LEU A 64 -14.58 4.11 12.59
C LEU A 64 -13.51 5.13 12.21
N GLU A 65 -12.73 5.61 13.18
CA GLU A 65 -11.57 6.48 12.91
C GLU A 65 -10.49 5.72 12.16
N LEU A 66 -10.17 4.48 12.57
CA LEU A 66 -9.22 3.62 11.87
C LEU A 66 -9.67 3.36 10.42
N VAL A 67 -10.95 3.06 10.20
CA VAL A 67 -11.52 2.86 8.87
C VAL A 67 -11.39 4.12 8.01
N ALA A 68 -11.65 5.31 8.57
CA ALA A 68 -11.52 6.56 7.82
C ALA A 68 -10.07 6.85 7.41
N GLU A 69 -9.11 6.57 8.28
CA GLU A 69 -7.68 6.71 7.96
C GLU A 69 -7.24 5.72 6.88
N MET A 70 -7.62 4.44 7.02
CA MET A 70 -7.33 3.42 5.99
C MET A 70 -7.93 3.81 4.64
N HIS A 71 -9.16 4.34 4.64
CA HIS A 71 -9.83 4.82 3.42
C HIS A 71 -9.08 5.93 2.71
N LYS A 72 -8.60 6.91 3.48
CA LYS A 72 -7.79 7.99 2.92
C LYS A 72 -6.52 7.44 2.26
N VAL A 73 -5.78 6.56 2.94
CA VAL A 73 -4.53 6.01 2.43
C VAL A 73 -4.75 5.03 1.27
N ALA A 74 -5.85 4.28 1.27
CA ALA A 74 -6.25 3.43 0.14
C ALA A 74 -6.51 4.28 -1.12
N GLY A 75 -7.13 5.45 -0.96
CA GLY A 75 -7.31 6.43 -2.03
C GLY A 75 -5.98 6.94 -2.59
N SER A 76 -5.05 7.33 -1.72
CA SER A 76 -3.70 7.75 -2.11
C SER A 76 -2.96 6.61 -2.85
N ALA A 77 -3.03 5.39 -2.33
CA ALA A 77 -2.42 4.20 -2.94
C ALA A 77 -2.98 3.91 -4.34
N ALA A 78 -4.31 4.00 -4.51
CA ALA A 78 -4.97 3.82 -5.79
C ALA A 78 -4.51 4.86 -6.82
N ALA A 79 -4.46 6.13 -6.42
CA ALA A 79 -4.06 7.22 -7.31
C ALA A 79 -2.63 7.01 -7.83
N LEU A 80 -1.73 6.61 -6.93
CA LEU A 80 -0.29 6.47 -7.15
C LEU A 80 0.16 5.12 -7.72
N GLY A 81 -0.76 4.18 -7.97
CA GLY A 81 -0.43 2.88 -8.51
C GLY A 81 0.17 1.91 -7.48
N VAL A 82 0.01 2.14 -6.18
CA VAL A 82 0.47 1.20 -5.13
C VAL A 82 -0.64 0.18 -4.85
N SER A 83 -0.92 -0.64 -5.86
CA SER A 83 -2.12 -1.49 -5.96
C SER A 83 -2.23 -2.54 -4.85
N GLY A 84 -1.11 -3.04 -4.33
CA GLY A 84 -1.08 -3.97 -3.19
C GLY A 84 -1.63 -3.33 -1.92
N MET A 85 -1.14 -2.12 -1.59
CA MET A 85 -1.58 -1.37 -0.41
C MET A 85 -3.07 -1.02 -0.51
N GLN A 86 -3.51 -0.55 -1.68
CA GLN A 86 -4.92 -0.24 -1.92
C GLN A 86 -5.82 -1.45 -1.60
N LYS A 87 -5.48 -2.62 -2.14
CA LYS A 87 -6.29 -3.84 -1.94
C LYS A 87 -6.32 -4.26 -0.47
N GLN A 88 -5.17 -4.26 0.20
CA GLN A 88 -5.08 -4.67 1.60
C GLN A 88 -5.88 -3.71 2.51
N LEU A 89 -5.73 -2.40 2.32
CA LEU A 89 -6.47 -1.41 3.09
C LEU A 89 -7.98 -1.51 2.85
N ASN A 90 -8.44 -1.78 1.61
CA ASN A 90 -9.85 -2.03 1.32
C ASN A 90 -10.40 -3.27 2.06
N ILE A 91 -9.63 -4.35 2.17
CA ILE A 91 -10.00 -5.55 2.93
C ILE A 91 -10.17 -5.19 4.41
N MET A 92 -9.21 -4.46 4.97
CA MET A 92 -9.23 -4.03 6.37
C MET A 92 -10.39 -3.07 6.64
N GLU A 93 -10.63 -2.09 5.78
CA GLU A 93 -11.82 -1.22 5.85
C GLU A 93 -13.11 -2.02 5.89
N HIS A 94 -13.24 -3.02 5.02
CA HIS A 94 -14.43 -3.86 4.98
C HIS A 94 -14.61 -4.62 6.29
N CYS A 95 -13.53 -5.18 6.86
CA CYS A 95 -13.57 -5.83 8.17
C CYS A 95 -14.02 -4.87 9.27
N GLY A 96 -13.48 -3.65 9.30
CA GLY A 96 -13.87 -2.61 10.25
C GLY A 96 -15.33 -2.18 10.11
N LYS A 97 -15.80 -1.95 8.87
CA LYS A 97 -17.20 -1.56 8.56
C LYS A 97 -18.21 -2.65 8.90
N THR A 98 -17.82 -3.92 8.86
CA THR A 98 -18.70 -5.08 9.10
C THR A 98 -18.56 -5.65 10.52
N GLY A 99 -17.65 -5.12 11.34
CA GLY A 99 -17.42 -5.56 12.71
C GLY A 99 -16.64 -6.88 12.83
N VAL A 100 -16.02 -7.37 11.76
CA VAL A 100 -15.19 -8.60 11.78
C VAL A 100 -13.78 -8.26 12.27
N LEU A 101 -13.67 -7.83 13.53
CA LEU A 101 -12.45 -7.22 14.08
C LEU A 101 -11.29 -8.21 14.25
N ASP A 102 -11.56 -9.48 14.57
CA ASP A 102 -10.51 -10.49 14.64
C ASP A 102 -9.77 -10.61 13.31
N ARG A 103 -10.51 -10.54 12.20
CA ARG A 103 -9.92 -10.54 10.87
C ARG A 103 -9.18 -9.23 10.57
N LEU A 104 -9.73 -8.08 10.93
CA LEU A 104 -9.05 -6.79 10.78
C LEU A 104 -7.62 -6.85 11.35
N TRP A 105 -7.45 -7.43 12.53
CA TRP A 105 -6.15 -7.51 13.20
C TRP A 105 -5.21 -8.58 12.63
N VAL A 106 -5.75 -9.65 12.02
CA VAL A 106 -4.93 -10.58 11.22
C VAL A 106 -4.38 -9.87 9.99
N GLU A 107 -5.25 -9.18 9.25
CA GLU A 107 -4.91 -8.46 8.03
C GLU A 107 -3.95 -7.28 8.28
N ALA A 108 -3.93 -6.73 9.50
CA ALA A 108 -2.96 -5.71 9.93
C ALA A 108 -1.52 -6.24 9.99
N GLY A 109 -1.33 -7.52 10.33
CA GLY A 109 -0.02 -8.18 10.28
C GLY A 109 0.48 -8.32 8.84
N ASP A 110 -0.41 -8.74 7.94
CA ASP A 110 -0.11 -8.88 6.50
C ASP A 110 0.19 -7.53 5.84
N LEU A 111 -0.45 -6.45 6.32
CA LEU A 111 -0.24 -5.09 5.81
C LEU A 111 1.22 -4.63 5.95
N ALA A 112 1.91 -4.94 7.05
CA ALA A 112 3.31 -4.54 7.25
C ALA A 112 4.25 -5.23 6.26
N GLU A 113 4.10 -6.54 6.09
CA GLU A 113 4.91 -7.32 5.15
C GLU A 113 4.66 -6.87 3.71
N LEU A 114 3.39 -6.62 3.36
CA LEU A 114 3.03 -6.10 2.04
C LEU A 114 3.67 -4.72 1.80
N TRP A 115 3.63 -3.84 2.80
CA TRP A 115 4.20 -2.50 2.69
C TRP A 115 5.71 -2.53 2.46
N ASP A 116 6.43 -3.44 3.13
CA ASP A 116 7.87 -3.63 2.90
C ASP A 116 8.17 -4.02 1.45
N LYS A 117 7.37 -4.92 0.86
CA LYS A 117 7.50 -5.30 -0.55
C LYS A 117 7.24 -4.12 -1.49
N CYS A 118 6.21 -3.31 -1.22
CA CYS A 118 5.95 -2.10 -2.00
C CYS A 118 7.12 -1.11 -1.92
N LYS A 119 7.71 -0.87 -0.74
CA LYS A 119 8.85 0.05 -0.59
C LYS A 119 10.07 -0.39 -1.39
N VAL A 120 10.35 -1.69 -1.45
CA VAL A 120 11.46 -2.22 -2.28
C VAL A 120 11.24 -1.87 -3.75
N LEU A 121 10.03 -2.12 -4.27
CA LEU A 121 9.70 -1.81 -5.66
C LEU A 121 9.70 -0.29 -5.95
N LEU A 122 9.21 0.53 -5.02
CA LEU A 122 9.24 1.99 -5.16
C LEU A 122 10.66 2.55 -5.19
N LYS A 123 11.60 1.94 -4.44
CA LYS A 123 13.03 2.28 -4.49
C LYS A 123 13.64 1.98 -5.85
N GLU A 124 13.31 0.84 -6.44
CA GLU A 124 13.76 0.46 -7.79
C GLU A 124 13.27 1.43 -8.88
N LEU A 125 12.20 2.19 -8.60
CA LEU A 125 11.61 3.19 -9.48
C LEU A 125 12.08 4.64 -9.18
N ASP A 126 13.04 4.83 -8.26
CA ASP A 126 13.53 6.12 -7.78
C ASP A 126 12.43 7.01 -7.16
N LEU A 127 11.54 6.39 -6.37
CA LEU A 127 10.36 7.06 -5.79
C LEU A 127 10.25 6.99 -4.26
N ALA A 128 11.05 6.16 -3.58
CA ALA A 128 11.06 5.98 -2.12
C ALA A 128 12.43 5.52 -1.61
#